data_AF-A0A7Y4RXJ7-F1
#
_entry.id   AF-A0A7Y4RXJ7-F1
#
_cell.length_a   1.000
_cell.length_b   1.000
_cell.length_c   1.000
_cell.angle_alpha   90.00
_cell.angle_beta   90.00
_cell.angle_gamma   90.00
#
_symmetry.space_group_name_H-M   'P 1'
#
loop_
_entity.id
_entity.type
_entity.pdbx_description
1 polymer ?
#
loop_
_entity_poly.entity_id
_entity_poly.type
_entity_poly.pdbx_seq_one_letter_code
_entity_poly.pdbx_strand_id
1 'polypeptide(L)' 'MSKKNSINHSGQLYYSEAAAAKILGLIKAELKGIMGENLEWCNFKVNGPIWIAALSINKYRLKNS' A
#
# COMPACT_ATOMS: atom_id res chain seq x y z
N MET A 1 -19.92 6.85 -3.55
CA MET A 1 -18.58 7.34 -3.96
C MET A 1 -17.63 6.16 -4.10
N SER A 2 -17.24 5.80 -5.32
CA SER A 2 -16.30 4.70 -5.56
C SER A 2 -14.93 5.09 -5.01
N LYS A 3 -14.54 4.54 -3.86
CA LYS A 3 -13.17 4.66 -3.35
C LYS A 3 -12.26 4.03 -4.39
N LYS A 4 -11.41 4.83 -5.04
CA LYS A 4 -10.39 4.31 -5.95
C LYS A 4 -9.42 3.49 -5.11
N ASN A 5 -9.41 2.18 -5.33
CA ASN A 5 -8.56 1.24 -4.58
C ASN A 5 -7.10 1.24 -5.03
N SER A 6 -6.83 1.87 -6.18
CA SER A 6 -5.50 2.03 -6.74
C SER A 6 -5.37 3.39 -7.47
N ILE A 7 -4.13 3.86 -7.57
CA ILE A 7 -3.75 5.06 -8.29
C ILE A 7 -2.41 4.80 -8.99
N ASN A 8 -2.29 5.27 -10.23
CA ASN A 8 -1.00 5.29 -10.91
C ASN A 8 -0.42 6.71 -10.76
N HIS A 9 0.78 6.83 -10.19
CA HIS A 9 1.44 8.10 -9.96
C HIS A 9 2.91 7.98 -10.36
N SER A 10 3.39 8.88 -11.23
CA SER A 10 4.77 8.88 -11.75
C SER A 10 5.22 7.53 -12.33
N GLY A 11 4.31 6.81 -13.00
CA GLY A 11 4.60 5.49 -13.59
C GLY A 11 4.59 4.32 -12.61
N GLN A 12 4.35 4.58 -11.32
CA GLN A 12 4.25 3.55 -10.29
C GLN A 12 2.80 3.38 -9.83
N LEU A 13 2.37 2.12 -9.72
CA LEU A 13 1.07 1.76 -9.19
C LEU A 13 1.12 1.78 -7.66
N TYR A 14 0.13 2.43 -7.05
CA TYR A 14 -0.08 2.43 -5.62
C TYR A 14 -1.48 1.93 -5.29
N TYR A 15 -1.60 1.27 -4.14
CA TYR A 15 -2.85 0.76 -3.59
C TYR A 15 -3.21 1.54 -2.33
N SER A 16 -4.50 1.71 -2.08
CA SER A 16 -4.96 2.24 -0.79
C SER A 16 -4.64 1.23 0.32
N GLU A 17 -4.56 1.69 1.57
CA GLU A 17 -4.33 0.80 2.74
C GLU A 17 -5.25 -0.42 2.77
N ALA A 18 -6.54 -0.24 2.47
CA ALA A 18 -7.50 -1.34 2.46
C ALA A 18 -7.23 -2.37 1.34
N ALA A 19 -6.79 -1.92 0.17
CA ALA A 19 -6.46 -2.80 -0.94
C ALA A 19 -5.13 -3.53 -0.69
N ALA A 20 -4.11 -2.82 -0.19
CA ALA A 20 -2.82 -3.40 0.18
C ALA A 20 -2.98 -4.48 1.28
N ALA A 21 -3.76 -4.18 2.33
CA ALA A 21 -4.11 -5.14 3.37
C ALA A 21 -4.75 -6.41 2.80
N LYS A 22 -5.74 -6.25 1.89
CA LYS A 22 -6.40 -7.38 1.24
C LYS A 22 -5.47 -8.20 0.36
N ILE A 23 -4.55 -7.57 -0.38
CA ILE A 23 -3.57 -8.26 -1.25
C ILE A 23 -2.59 -9.09 -0.40
N LEU A 24 -2.17 -8.55 0.75
CA LEU A 24 -1.24 -9.24 1.65
C LEU A 24 -1.95 -10.23 2.60
N GLY A 25 -3.28 -10.27 2.61
CA GLY A 25 -4.04 -11.08 3.58
C GLY A 25 -3.92 -10.58 5.02
N LEU A 26 -3.53 -9.32 5.22
CA LEU A 26 -3.29 -8.71 6.52
C LEU A 26 -4.48 -7.85 6.96
N ILE A 27 -4.62 -7.66 8.27
CA ILE A 27 -5.49 -6.60 8.80
C ILE A 27 -4.77 -5.25 8.75
N LYS A 28 -5.53 -4.14 8.82
CA LYS A 28 -4.96 -2.78 8.75
C LYS A 28 -3.91 -2.49 9.83
N ALA A 29 -4.07 -3.06 11.03
CA ALA A 29 -3.12 -2.88 12.12
C ALA A 29 -1.75 -3.49 11.79
N GLU A 30 -1.75 -4.74 11.30
CA GLU A 30 -0.56 -5.44 10.83
C GLU A 30 0.10 -4.70 9.67
N LEU A 31 -0.70 -4.25 8.70
CA LEU A 31 -0.21 -3.45 7.57
C LEU A 31 0.52 -2.19 8.05
N LYS A 32 -0.04 -1.48 9.04
CA LYS A 32 0.59 -0.29 9.63
C LYS A 32 1.88 -0.61 10.40
N GLY A 33 1.98 -1.79 11.00
CA GLY A 33 3.19 -2.24 11.68
C GLY A 33 4.36 -2.50 10.71
N ILE A 34 4.08 -2.97 9.49
CA ILE A 34 5.11 -3.24 8.47
C ILE A 34 5.35 -2.06 7.50
N MET A 35 4.46 -1.06 7.52
CA MET A 35 4.61 0.19 6.76
C MET A 35 5.80 1.00 7.26
N GLY A 36 6.60 1.51 6.34
CA GLY A 36 7.80 2.31 6.64
C GLY A 36 9.08 1.49 6.61
N GLU A 37 9.08 0.28 7.18
CA GLU A 37 10.25 -0.59 7.15
C GLU A 37 10.26 -1.52 5.93
N ASN A 38 9.10 -2.13 5.61
CA ASN A 38 9.02 -3.16 4.57
C ASN A 38 8.17 -2.74 3.37
N LEU A 39 7.26 -1.77 3.57
CA LEU A 39 6.41 -1.24 2.52
C LEU A 39 6.70 0.23 2.30
N GLU A 40 7.01 0.57 1.05
CA GLU A 40 7.10 1.96 0.60
C GLU A 40 5.70 2.56 0.49
N TRP A 41 5.49 3.71 1.12
CA TRP A 41 4.23 4.42 1.14
C TRP A 41 4.45 5.90 0.89
N CYS A 42 3.42 6.57 0.37
CA CYS A 42 3.44 7.98 0.07
C CYS A 42 2.07 8.62 0.32
N ASN A 43 2.08 9.89 0.73
CA ASN A 43 0.91 10.75 0.73
C ASN A 43 1.05 11.77 -0.41
N PHE A 44 0.20 11.67 -1.43
CA PHE A 44 0.20 12.63 -2.54
C PHE A 44 -0.36 14.02 -2.16
N LYS A 45 -0.91 14.16 -0.95
CA LYS A 45 -1.41 15.42 -0.39
C LYS A 45 -1.06 15.49 1.09
N VAL A 46 -0.78 16.69 1.59
CA VAL A 46 -0.62 16.94 3.03
C VAL A 46 -1.92 16.55 3.74
N ASN A 47 -1.85 15.70 4.77
CA ASN A 47 -3.00 15.05 5.43
C ASN A 47 -3.91 14.22 4.50
N GLY A 48 -3.39 13.78 3.36
CA GLY A 48 -4.10 12.93 2.41
C GLY A 48 -4.12 11.45 2.82
N PRO A 49 -4.88 10.62 2.09
CA PRO A 49 -4.84 9.18 2.27
C PRO A 49 -3.44 8.60 2.01
N ILE A 50 -3.11 7.52 2.72
CA ILE A 50 -1.86 6.77 2.53
C ILE A 50 -2.02 5.84 1.32
N TRP A 51 -0.99 5.86 0.47
CA TRP A 51 -0.89 5.02 -0.71
C TRP A 51 0.38 4.18 -0.63
N ILE A 52 0.26 2.90 -0.91
CA ILE A 52 1.33 1.92 -0.75
C ILE A 52 1.78 1.46 -2.13
N ALA A 53 3.08 1.49 -2.38
CA ALA A 53 3.65 1.05 -3.64
C ALA A 53 3.35 -0.42 -3.91
N ALA A 54 2.75 -0.71 -5.08
CA ALA A 54 2.48 -2.07 -5.54
C ALA A 54 3.75 -2.92 -5.63
N LEU A 55 4.87 -2.32 -6.04
CA LEU A 55 6.16 -2.99 -6.13
C LEU A 55 6.64 -3.48 -4.76
N SER A 56 6.57 -2.63 -3.73
CA SER A 56 6.99 -3.00 -2.38
C SER A 56 6.06 -4.05 -1.76
N ILE A 57 4.76 -3.98 -2.03
CA ILE A 57 3.80 -5.04 -1.66
C ILE A 57 4.20 -6.37 -2.29
N ASN A 58 4.50 -6.38 -3.59
CA ASN A 58 4.88 -7.62 -4.28
C ASN A 58 6.22 -8.18 -3.78
N LYS A 59 7.21 -7.31 -3.53
CA LYS A 59 8.50 -7.71 -2.93
C LYS A 59 8.31 -8.32 -1.54
N TYR A 60 7.51 -7.70 -0.68
CA TYR A 60 7.20 -8.22 0.65
C TYR A 60 6.52 -9.59 0.56
N ARG A 61 5.51 -9.73 -0.32
CA ARG A 61 4.84 -11.01 -0.54
C ARG A 61 5.81 -12.10 -1.00
N LEU A 62 6.70 -11.81 -1.94
CA LEU A 62 7.70 -12.77 -2.43
C LEU A 62 8.73 -13.17 -1.36
N LYS A 63 9.08 -12.24 -0.45
CA LYS A 63 10.02 -12.52 0.65
C LYS A 63 9.42 -13.41 1.74
N ASN A 64 8.10 -13.41 1.89
CA ASN A 64 7.36 -14.12 2.95
C ASN A 64 6.52 -15.30 2.42
N SER A 65 6.72 -15.69 1.16
CA SER A 65 6.07 -16.85 0.51
C SER A 65 7.07 -17.98 0.32
#